data_AF-A0A2G6ZQ85-F1
#
_entry.id   AF-A0A2G6ZQ85-F1
#
_cell.length_a   1.000
_cell.length_b   1.000
_cell.length_c   1.000
_cell.angle_alpha   90.00
_cell.angle_beta   90.00
_cell.angle_gamma   90.00
#
_symmetry.space_group_name_H-M   'P 1'
#
loop_
_entity.id
_entity.type
_entity.pdbx_description
1 polymer ?
#
loop_
_entity_poly.entity_id
_entity_poly.type
_entity_poly.pdbx_seq_one_letter_code
_entity_poly.pdbx_strand_id
1 'polypeptide(L)'
;MQNKQPLWEQPYGKGLVLLMSMFAFLGLMSGWMLLEVDFSDAWNSAGRTQWTLVLQAMLALNSSMCFTQVWLLWTRNPSAVLLSILYGALGVVTQAGMFWYVGQRGQRPDAFFIAFWLAEVIFWSCIVAYLYWLKRRGVLR
;
A
#
# COMPACT_ATOMS: atom_id res chain seq x y z
N MET A 1 2.51 7.11 -38.68
CA MET A 1 2.89 6.70 -37.31
C MET A 1 2.36 7.76 -36.36
N GLN A 2 1.33 7.47 -35.56
CA GLN A 2 0.88 8.43 -34.54
C GLN A 2 1.98 8.53 -33.48
N ASN A 3 2.59 9.70 -33.35
CA ASN A 3 3.49 10.04 -32.24
C ASN A 3 2.71 9.81 -30.94
N LYS A 4 2.95 8.67 -30.28
CA LYS A 4 2.41 8.41 -28.95
C LYS A 4 3.10 9.41 -28.02
N GLN A 5 2.42 10.50 -27.69
CA GLN A 5 2.90 11.43 -26.68
C GLN A 5 3.30 10.65 -25.42
N PRO A 6 4.49 10.91 -24.86
CA PRO A 6 4.94 10.23 -23.67
C PRO A 6 3.95 10.44 -22.53
N LEU A 7 3.87 9.47 -21.62
CA LEU A 7 2.79 9.38 -20.64
C LEU A 7 2.62 10.69 -19.85
N TRP A 8 3.73 11.36 -19.49
CA TRP A 8 3.77 12.62 -18.73
C TRP A 8 3.29 13.88 -19.47
N GLU A 9 3.20 13.83 -20.81
CA GLU A 9 2.65 14.93 -21.63
C GLU A 9 1.13 14.83 -21.81
N GLN A 10 0.54 13.68 -21.45
CA GLN A 10 -0.90 13.50 -21.49
C GLN A 10 -1.57 14.21 -20.30
N PRO A 11 -2.80 14.73 -20.43
CA PRO A 11 -3.48 15.49 -19.36
C PRO A 11 -3.63 14.72 -18.04
N TYR A 12 -3.61 13.38 -18.09
CA TYR A 12 -3.72 12.49 -16.92
C TYR A 12 -2.36 11.88 -16.50
N GLY A 13 -1.32 12.18 -17.27
CA GLY A 13 0.00 11.58 -17.22
C GLY A 13 0.77 11.86 -15.96
N LYS A 14 0.87 13.14 -15.58
CA LYS A 14 1.65 13.59 -14.43
C LYS A 14 1.15 12.97 -13.12
N GLY A 15 -0.17 12.93 -12.93
CA GLY A 15 -0.78 12.31 -11.76
C GLY A 15 -0.60 10.80 -11.71
N LEU A 16 -0.66 10.13 -12.87
CA LEU A 16 -0.46 8.68 -12.94
C LEU A 16 1.01 8.30 -12.70
N VAL A 17 1.95 9.06 -13.25
CA VAL A 17 3.39 8.90 -12.99
C VAL A 17 3.70 9.14 -11.52
N LEU A 18 3.17 10.21 -10.91
CA LEU A 18 3.34 10.47 -9.49
C LEU A 18 2.85 9.29 -8.63
N LEU A 19 1.65 8.78 -8.94
CA LEU A 19 1.07 7.65 -8.22
C LEU A 19 1.94 6.39 -8.36
N MET A 20 2.43 6.10 -9.56
CA MET A 20 3.38 5.01 -9.79
C MET A 20 4.68 5.19 -8.99
N SER A 21 5.24 6.40 -8.95
CA SER A 21 6.45 6.69 -8.17
C SER A 21 6.24 6.50 -6.68
N MET A 22 5.09 6.92 -6.14
CA MET A 22 4.75 6.71 -4.74
C MET A 22 4.64 5.22 -4.39
N PHE A 23 3.95 4.43 -5.21
CA PHE A 23 3.87 2.98 -5.01
C PHE A 23 5.23 2.30 -5.16
N ALA A 24 6.04 2.68 -6.14
CA ALA A 24 7.39 2.14 -6.31
C ALA A 24 8.26 2.43 -5.07
N PHE A 25 8.21 3.66 -4.55
CA PHE A 25 8.93 4.02 -3.33
C PHE A 25 8.46 3.22 -2.11
N LEU A 26 7.14 3.11 -1.89
CA LEU A 26 6.58 2.31 -0.81
C LEU A 26 6.97 0.82 -0.92
N GLY A 27 6.96 0.27 -2.13
CA GLY A 27 7.35 -1.11 -2.38
C GLY A 27 8.84 -1.35 -2.10
N LEU A 28 9.71 -0.42 -2.52
CA LEU A 28 11.14 -0.45 -2.23
C LEU A 28 11.44 -0.33 -0.74
N MET A 29 10.79 0.60 -0.04
CA MET A 29 10.96 0.76 1.41
C MET A 29 10.50 -0.50 2.17
N SER A 30 9.37 -1.09 1.78
CA SER A 30 8.88 -2.34 2.38
C SER A 30 9.84 -3.51 2.13
N GLY A 31 10.39 -3.61 0.92
CA GLY A 31 11.40 -4.61 0.57
C GLY A 31 12.74 -4.38 1.28
N TRP A 32 13.15 -3.12 1.45
CA TRP A 32 14.34 -2.74 2.21
C TRP A 32 14.21 -3.13 3.68
N MET A 33 13.07 -2.83 4.32
CA MET A 33 12.81 -3.26 5.70
C MET A 33 12.86 -4.79 5.85
N LEU A 34 12.41 -5.54 4.84
CA LEU A 34 12.51 -7.01 4.85
C LEU A 34 13.98 -7.50 4.90
N LEU A 35 14.90 -6.75 4.29
CA LEU A 35 16.33 -7.10 4.23
C LEU A 35 17.09 -6.67 5.48
N GLU A 36 16.72 -5.53 6.07
CA GLU A 36 17.39 -4.96 7.25
C GLU A 36 16.89 -5.52 8.59
N VAL A 37 15.64 -5.98 8.65
CA VAL A 37 15.09 -6.49 9.91
C VAL A 37 15.67 -7.86 10.21
N ASP A 38 16.46 -7.93 11.28
CA ASP A 38 16.96 -9.19 11.81
C ASP A 38 15.84 -9.93 12.56
N PHE A 39 15.36 -11.00 11.93
CA PHE A 39 14.31 -11.87 12.47
C PHE A 39 14.88 -13.03 13.32
N SER A 40 16.21 -13.17 13.41
CA SER A 40 16.89 -14.32 14.02
C SER A 40 16.63 -14.44 15.54
N ASP A 41 16.69 -13.33 16.28
CA ASP A 41 16.41 -13.28 17.71
C ASP A 41 15.00 -13.76 18.05
N ALA A 42 14.02 -13.44 17.20
CA ALA A 42 12.65 -13.86 17.39
C ALA A 42 12.43 -15.33 17.01
N TRP A 43 13.21 -15.87 16.06
CA TRP A 43 13.22 -17.29 15.69
C TRP A 43 13.70 -18.19 16.83
N ASN A 44 14.65 -17.71 17.63
CA ASN A 44 15.21 -18.42 18.78
C ASN A 44 14.22 -18.57 19.96
N SER A 45 13.06 -17.91 19.92
CA SER A 45 12.01 -18.03 20.95
C SER A 45 10.71 -18.59 20.36
N ALA A 46 10.37 -19.83 20.73
CA ALA A 46 9.27 -20.61 20.13
C ALA A 46 7.89 -19.90 20.13
N GLY A 47 7.65 -18.96 21.05
CA GLY A 47 6.42 -18.17 21.11
C GLY A 47 6.38 -16.94 20.19
N ARG A 48 7.53 -16.47 19.69
CA ARG A 48 7.60 -15.29 18.81
C ARG A 48 7.76 -15.67 17.34
N THR A 49 8.28 -16.86 17.02
CA THR A 49 8.52 -17.35 15.65
C THR A 49 7.32 -17.19 14.71
N GLN A 50 6.10 -17.48 15.19
CA GLN A 50 4.88 -17.33 14.38
C GLN A 50 4.59 -15.86 14.03
N TRP A 51 4.78 -14.94 14.97
CA TRP A 51 4.57 -13.50 14.73
C TRP A 51 5.61 -12.91 13.79
N THR A 52 6.86 -13.38 13.89
CA THR A 52 7.97 -13.02 13.00
C THR A 52 7.66 -13.37 11.55
N LEU A 53 7.20 -14.61 11.32
CA LEU A 53 6.81 -15.08 9.98
C LEU A 53 5.63 -14.27 9.41
N VAL A 54 4.64 -13.93 10.26
CA VAL A 54 3.50 -13.10 9.85
C VAL A 54 3.98 -11.70 9.44
N LEU A 55 4.85 -11.05 10.21
CA LEU A 55 5.39 -9.72 9.87
C LEU A 55 6.20 -9.75 8.58
N GLN A 56 7.05 -10.76 8.40
CA GLN A 56 7.83 -10.96 7.19
C GLN A 56 6.92 -11.14 5.97
N ALA A 57 5.89 -11.98 6.09
CA ALA A 57 4.90 -12.19 5.04
C ALA A 57 4.11 -10.91 4.72
N MET A 58 3.76 -10.10 5.72
CA MET A 58 3.06 -8.83 5.50
C MET A 58 3.92 -7.80 4.77
N LEU A 59 5.21 -7.66 5.11
CA LEU A 59 6.14 -6.77 4.41
C LEU A 59 6.37 -7.21 2.96
N ALA A 60 6.57 -8.51 2.74
CA ALA A 60 6.71 -9.08 1.39
C ALA A 60 5.43 -8.89 0.57
N LEU A 61 4.26 -9.14 1.16
CA LEU A 61 2.96 -8.94 0.51
C LEU A 61 2.76 -7.47 0.15
N ASN A 62 3.05 -6.56 1.06
CA ASN A 62 2.94 -5.12 0.83
C ASN A 62 3.83 -4.67 -0.35
N SER A 63 5.10 -5.07 -0.33
CA SER A 63 6.03 -4.81 -1.44
C SER A 63 5.50 -5.34 -2.77
N SER A 64 5.01 -6.59 -2.79
CA SER A 64 4.43 -7.22 -3.99
C SER A 64 3.20 -6.47 -4.51
N MET A 65 2.30 -6.03 -3.62
CA MET A 65 1.09 -5.29 -3.99
C MET A 65 1.43 -3.93 -4.57
N CYS A 66 2.40 -3.22 -3.97
CA CYS A 66 2.89 -1.94 -4.50
C CYS A 66 3.46 -2.08 -5.92
N PHE A 67 4.33 -3.06 -6.18
CA PHE A 67 4.88 -3.27 -7.52
C PHE A 67 3.83 -3.75 -8.53
N THR A 68 2.90 -4.60 -8.09
CA THR A 68 1.76 -5.01 -8.92
C THR A 68 0.90 -3.80 -9.27
N GLN A 69 0.69 -2.88 -8.34
CA GLN A 69 -0.04 -1.64 -8.59
C GLN A 69 0.68 -0.76 -9.61
N VAL A 70 2.01 -0.59 -9.51
CA VAL A 70 2.81 0.13 -10.51
C VAL A 70 2.64 -0.51 -11.89
N TRP A 71 2.73 -1.83 -11.97
CA TRP A 71 2.55 -2.55 -13.23
C TRP A 71 1.13 -2.41 -13.81
N LEU A 72 0.09 -2.50 -12.98
CA LEU A 72 -1.30 -2.29 -13.40
C LEU A 72 -1.55 -0.86 -13.87
N LEU A 73 -0.96 0.15 -13.22
CA LEU A 73 -1.05 1.55 -13.66
C LEU A 73 -0.30 1.78 -14.97
N TRP A 74 0.87 1.17 -15.14
CA TRP A 74 1.65 1.22 -16.37
C TRP A 74 0.90 0.62 -17.56
N THR A 75 0.35 -0.58 -17.36
CA THR A 75 -0.49 -1.28 -18.36
C THR A 75 -1.89 -0.67 -18.48
N ARG A 76 -2.23 0.28 -17.60
CA ARG A 76 -3.53 0.95 -17.49
C ARG A 76 -4.68 -0.02 -17.25
N ASN A 77 -4.46 -1.13 -16.56
CA ASN A 77 -5.49 -2.14 -16.36
C ASN A 77 -6.58 -1.66 -15.37
N PRO A 78 -7.89 -1.89 -15.63
CA PRO A 78 -8.97 -1.52 -14.72
C PRO A 78 -8.91 -2.23 -13.35
N SER A 79 -8.21 -3.37 -13.27
CA SER A 79 -7.97 -4.10 -12.03
C SER A 79 -7.15 -3.31 -11.01
N ALA A 80 -6.45 -2.24 -11.44
CA ALA A 80 -5.76 -1.31 -10.55
C ALA A 80 -6.69 -0.72 -9.48
N VAL A 81 -7.97 -0.51 -9.81
CA VAL A 81 -8.98 -0.02 -8.86
C VAL A 81 -9.26 -1.06 -7.79
N LEU A 82 -9.50 -2.31 -8.21
CA LEU A 82 -9.82 -3.41 -7.30
C LEU A 82 -8.64 -3.69 -6.36
N LEU A 83 -7.42 -3.75 -6.89
CA LEU A 83 -6.22 -3.99 -6.09
C LEU A 83 -6.01 -2.88 -5.05
N SER A 84 -6.23 -1.62 -5.42
CA SER A 84 -6.16 -0.50 -4.46
C SER A 84 -7.22 -0.55 -3.37
N ILE A 85 -8.46 -0.98 -3.69
CA ILE A 85 -9.52 -1.19 -2.69
C ILE A 85 -9.12 -2.31 -1.72
N LEU A 86 -8.64 -3.44 -2.25
CA LEU A 86 -8.22 -4.58 -1.43
C LEU A 86 -7.04 -4.19 -0.53
N TYR A 87 -6.07 -3.44 -1.06
CA TYR A 87 -4.94 -2.92 -0.31
C TYR A 87 -5.40 -2.00 0.83
N GLY A 88 -6.27 -1.02 0.53
CA GLY A 88 -6.81 -0.12 1.55
C GLY A 88 -7.60 -0.85 2.63
N ALA A 89 -8.44 -1.83 2.26
CA ALA A 89 -9.18 -2.65 3.21
C ALA A 89 -8.26 -3.47 4.11
N LEU A 90 -7.19 -4.06 3.55
CA LEU A 90 -6.18 -4.78 4.31
C LEU A 90 -5.48 -3.85 5.33
N GLY A 91 -5.11 -2.64 4.92
CA GLY A 91 -4.52 -1.63 5.81
C GLY A 91 -5.44 -1.27 6.98
N VAL A 92 -6.73 -1.01 6.69
CA VAL A 92 -7.72 -0.69 7.73
C VAL A 92 -7.91 -1.84 8.71
N VAL A 93 -8.07 -3.08 8.21
CA VAL A 93 -8.29 -4.26 9.05
C VAL A 93 -7.07 -4.56 9.93
N THR A 94 -5.87 -4.46 9.37
CA THR A 94 -4.62 -4.74 10.11
C THR A 94 -4.37 -3.69 11.19
N GLN A 95 -4.60 -2.41 10.92
CA GLN A 95 -4.48 -1.35 11.91
C GLN A 95 -5.58 -1.38 12.97
N ALA A 96 -6.83 -1.67 12.61
CA ALA A 96 -7.91 -1.85 13.56
C ALA A 96 -7.63 -3.03 14.52
N GLY A 97 -7.10 -4.13 13.98
CA GLY A 97 -6.63 -5.27 14.78
C GLY A 97 -5.49 -4.89 15.73
N MET A 98 -4.55 -4.06 15.28
CA MET A 98 -3.47 -3.54 16.12
C MET A 98 -3.99 -2.67 17.27
N PHE A 99 -4.92 -1.74 16.98
CA PHE A 99 -5.55 -0.91 18.01
C PHE A 99 -6.32 -1.73 19.03
N TRP A 100 -7.06 -2.74 18.58
CA TRP A 100 -7.75 -3.67 19.46
C TRP A 100 -6.77 -4.41 20.38
N TYR A 101 -5.69 -4.95 19.81
CA TYR A 101 -4.65 -5.66 20.56
C TYR A 101 -3.94 -4.80 21.60
N VAL A 102 -3.56 -3.58 21.22
CA VAL A 102 -2.91 -2.61 22.13
C VAL A 102 -3.88 -2.17 23.24
N GLY A 103 -5.16 -1.95 22.90
CA GLY A 103 -6.20 -1.61 23.86
C GLY A 103 -6.44 -2.70 24.91
N GLN A 104 -6.35 -3.98 24.54
CA GLN A 104 -6.43 -5.10 25.50
C GLN A 104 -5.29 -5.11 26.52
N ARG A 105 -4.11 -4.55 26.17
CA ARG A 105 -2.96 -4.43 27.09
C ARG A 105 -3.00 -3.19 27.99
N GLY A 106 -4.12 -2.47 28.01
CA GLY A 106 -4.34 -1.31 28.88
C GLY A 106 -3.60 -0.04 28.44
N GLN A 107 -2.90 -0.07 27.29
CA GLN A 107 -2.32 1.11 26.68
C GLN A 107 -3.38 1.78 25.80
N ARG A 108 -3.73 3.03 26.11
CA ARG A 108 -4.62 3.81 25.26
C ARG A 108 -3.85 4.25 24.01
N PRO A 109 -4.43 4.13 22.81
CA PRO A 109 -3.81 4.69 21.62
C PRO A 109 -3.70 6.21 21.75
N ASP A 110 -2.50 6.76 21.58
CA ASP A 110 -2.30 8.21 21.62
C ASP A 110 -3.08 8.90 20.50
N ALA A 111 -3.50 10.14 20.76
CA ALA A 111 -4.21 10.97 19.78
C ALA A 111 -3.44 11.10 18.45
N PHE A 112 -2.11 11.05 18.49
CA PHE A 112 -1.26 11.03 17.31
C PHE A 112 -1.50 9.80 16.42
N PHE A 113 -1.58 8.60 17.01
CA PHE A 113 -1.83 7.37 16.25
C PHE A 113 -3.21 7.37 15.60
N ILE A 114 -4.22 7.90 16.30
CA ILE A 114 -5.58 8.03 15.77
C ILE A 114 -5.63 9.04 14.62
N ALA A 115 -4.97 10.19 14.77
CA ALA A 115 -4.90 11.21 13.72
C ALA A 115 -4.15 10.70 12.48
N PHE A 116 -3.02 10.00 12.68
CA PHE A 116 -2.25 9.40 11.61
C PHE A 116 -3.07 8.33 10.86
N TRP A 117 -3.77 7.48 11.59
CA TRP A 117 -4.69 6.48 11.03
C TRP A 117 -5.77 7.12 10.16
N LEU A 118 -6.43 8.17 10.66
CA LEU A 118 -7.48 8.87 9.91
C LEU A 118 -6.91 9.52 8.63
N ALA A 119 -5.72 10.10 8.72
CA ALA A 119 -5.03 10.68 7.56
C ALA A 119 -4.72 9.60 6.50
N GLU A 120 -4.29 8.41 6.92
CA GLU A 120 -4.04 7.29 6.03
C GLU A 120 -5.32 6.80 5.33
N VAL A 121 -6.42 6.65 6.08
CA VAL A 121 -7.74 6.28 5.51
C VAL A 121 -8.19 7.30 4.47
N ILE A 122 -8.07 8.59 4.75
CA ILE A 122 -8.41 9.67 3.81
C ILE A 122 -7.52 9.59 2.57
N PHE A 123 -6.21 9.44 2.75
CA PHE A 123 -5.25 9.36 1.66
C PHE A 123 -5.57 8.20 0.70
N TRP A 124 -5.81 6.99 1.22
CA TRP A 124 -6.19 5.84 0.40
C TRP A 124 -7.55 6.01 -0.30
N SER A 125 -8.51 6.63 0.39
CA SER A 125 -9.81 6.95 -0.20
C SER A 125 -9.67 7.90 -1.39
N CYS A 126 -8.79 8.91 -1.30
CA CYS A 126 -8.48 9.81 -2.40
C CYS A 126 -7.83 9.09 -3.58
N ILE A 127 -6.92 8.15 -3.33
CA ILE A 127 -6.31 7.32 -4.39
C ILE A 127 -7.38 6.51 -5.11
N VAL A 128 -8.25 5.80 -4.37
CA VAL A 128 -9.31 4.99 -4.96
C VAL A 128 -10.27 5.85 -5.77
N ALA A 129 -10.68 7.02 -5.25
CA ALA A 129 -11.53 7.96 -5.96
C ALA A 129 -10.89 8.46 -7.27
N TYR A 130 -9.59 8.77 -7.25
CA TYR A 130 -8.84 9.18 -8.43
C TYR A 130 -8.76 8.05 -9.47
N LEU A 131 -8.49 6.81 -9.05
CA LEU A 131 -8.47 5.64 -9.93
C LEU A 131 -9.84 5.35 -10.54
N TYR A 132 -10.92 5.51 -9.77
CA TYR A 132 -12.28 5.43 -10.30
C TYR A 132 -12.56 6.51 -11.35
N TRP A 133 -12.10 7.74 -11.11
CA TRP A 133 -12.23 8.83 -12.08
C TRP A 133 -11.47 8.52 -13.37
N LEU A 134 -10.25 7.98 -13.28
CA LEU A 134 -9.46 7.53 -14.44
C LEU A 134 -10.15 6.39 -15.20
N LYS A 135 -10.75 5.43 -14.48
CA LYS A 135 -11.56 4.35 -15.08
C LYS A 135 -12.75 4.93 -15.85
N ARG A 136 -13.51 5.87 -15.26
CA ARG A 136 -14.66 6.51 -15.91
C ARG A 136 -14.28 7.31 -17.17
N ARG A 137 -13.07 7.86 -17.21
CA ARG A 137 -12.53 8.59 -18.38
C ARG A 137 -11.97 7.67 -19.48
N GLY A 138 -12.00 6.35 -19.30
CA GLY A 138 -11.44 5.38 -20.26
C GLY A 138 -9.90 5.42 -20.35
N VAL A 139 -9.23 5.99 -19.33
CA VAL A 139 -7.77 6.01 -19.26
C VAL A 139 -7.24 4.64 -18.87
N LEU A 140 -7.94 3.95 -17.98
CA LEU A 140 -7.73 2.54 -17.68
C LEU A 140 -8.47 1.68 -18.73
N ARG A 141 -7.75 0.80 -19.42
CA ARG A 141 -8.19 -0.05 -20.53
C ARG A 141 -8.15 -1.52 -20.14
#